data_AF-A0A0K9Z152-F1
#
_entry.id   AF-A0A0K9Z152-F1
#
_cell.length_a   1.000
_cell.length_b   1.000
_cell.length_c   1.000
_cell.angle_alpha   90.00
_cell.angle_beta   90.00
_cell.angle_gamma   90.00
#
_symmetry.space_group_name_H-M   'P 1'
#
loop_
_entity.id
_entity.type
_entity.pdbx_description
1 polymer ?
#
loop_
_entity_poly.entity_id
_entity_poly.type
_entity_poly.pdbx_seq_one_letter_code
_entity_poly.pdbx_strand_id
1 'polypeptide(L)'
;MNSFDELEKQLKQLSELEQSPRPEYISYLDEKLQKEASMVKRRLRNRRILTHAATAAAVILLGSWVSTMQWQQPSPQASTNPANTNIASPSMSGLQPEAPAVSEKTPLAPERAQTKPEVPASPSKPDEPETDTEQSITVQQPPAQVSTEAAETPPLQIAQAYLNQMLGDESKDYIINTQQTDIKKGQIVFSRIIHGVPFYNDSYSVGIEHDAVSYFKFNRLPEKQRNLSKFPPPDHILSEKKAMEIIADTMQSVYRYDKNGVLSKRFELNFPGYLDAKTGSALITSDQSTQIPTPETNIPVKAEGKKLEASSLNAVIHLLQEEFGVTFDGEQGTSPSSISYGNGWGTEYMWTGSDKTISATISPSGTLTAYHVQESKDETSTGSKRATREDDQKKAVTYLQRYLDKKITAIGYLGSSWDEEEIHYGFGAFVDGIPIKGRTYSVTLDQNGKVTGMEVAKTASKNPPLSFEATSREAAISEYLTQHKLELVYIWPKKTSDDKNTTDAPQLVYQQK
;
A
#
# COMPACT_ATOMS: atom_id res chain seq x y z
N MET A 1 14.03 -17.16 -17.01
CA MET A 1 14.67 -18.44 -16.64
C MET A 1 16.05 -18.18 -16.02
N ASN A 2 16.12 -17.40 -14.93
CA ASN A 2 17.34 -16.61 -14.60
C ASN A 2 17.95 -16.89 -13.21
N SER A 3 17.30 -17.65 -12.33
CA SER A 3 17.71 -17.75 -10.92
C SER A 3 19.00 -18.55 -10.68
N PHE A 4 19.49 -19.30 -11.67
CA PHE A 4 20.74 -20.06 -11.56
C PHE A 4 21.95 -19.13 -11.74
N ASP A 5 21.96 -18.33 -12.80
CA ASP A 5 23.01 -17.35 -13.09
C ASP A 5 23.13 -16.30 -11.96
N GLU A 6 22.00 -15.95 -11.34
CA GLU A 6 21.94 -15.05 -10.19
C GLU A 6 22.53 -15.69 -8.90
N LEU A 7 22.28 -16.98 -8.67
CA LEU A 7 22.94 -17.75 -7.59
C LEU A 7 24.44 -17.94 -7.84
N GLU A 8 24.86 -18.24 -9.07
CA GLU A 8 26.28 -18.37 -9.43
C GLU A 8 27.03 -17.05 -9.22
N LYS A 9 26.38 -15.92 -9.56
CA LYS A 9 26.92 -14.58 -9.32
C LYS A 9 27.03 -14.25 -7.83
N GLN A 10 26.04 -14.62 -7.01
CA GLN A 10 26.11 -14.47 -5.55
C GLN A 10 27.22 -15.33 -4.93
N LEU A 11 27.40 -16.58 -5.40
CA LEU A 11 28.49 -17.44 -4.94
C LEU A 11 29.88 -16.88 -5.29
N LYS A 12 30.05 -16.31 -6.49
CA LYS A 12 31.30 -15.64 -6.88
C LYS A 12 31.60 -14.39 -6.04
N GLN A 13 30.59 -13.61 -5.69
CA GLN A 13 30.76 -12.45 -4.79
C GLN A 13 31.10 -12.86 -3.35
N LEU A 14 30.64 -14.04 -2.87
CA LEU A 14 31.02 -14.57 -1.56
C LEU A 14 32.48 -15.03 -1.50
N SER A 15 33.10 -15.43 -2.62
CA SER A 15 34.53 -15.77 -2.67
C SER A 15 35.49 -14.57 -2.71
N GLU A 16 34.98 -13.34 -2.82
CA GLU A 16 35.78 -12.10 -2.86
C GLU A 16 35.85 -11.38 -1.50
N LEU A 17 35.23 -11.93 -0.44
CA LEU A 17 35.27 -11.42 0.93
C LEU A 17 36.28 -12.20 1.78
N GLU A 18 37.19 -11.50 2.46
CA GLU A 18 38.29 -12.09 3.27
C GLU A 18 37.84 -12.84 4.55
N GLN A 19 36.55 -13.11 4.72
CA GLN A 19 36.01 -13.90 5.82
C GLN A 19 35.23 -15.10 5.27
N SER A 20 35.76 -16.29 5.50
CA SER A 20 35.11 -17.55 5.12
C SER A 20 33.66 -17.59 5.64
N PRO A 21 32.67 -17.93 4.78
CA PRO A 21 31.28 -18.01 5.22
C PRO A 21 31.11 -19.02 6.36
N ARG A 22 30.25 -18.70 7.32
CA ARG A 22 30.08 -19.50 8.54
C ARG A 22 29.59 -20.93 8.20
N PRO A 23 30.05 -21.99 8.89
CA PRO A 23 29.69 -23.38 8.57
C PRO A 23 28.17 -23.62 8.49
N GLU A 24 27.40 -22.97 9.37
CA GLU A 24 25.94 -23.06 9.43
C GLU A 24 25.27 -22.43 8.19
N TYR A 25 25.86 -21.35 7.67
CA TYR A 25 25.40 -20.69 6.44
C TYR A 25 25.72 -21.53 5.20
N ILE A 26 26.85 -22.24 5.20
CA ILE A 26 27.18 -23.22 4.15
C ILE A 26 26.16 -24.38 4.17
N SER A 27 25.88 -24.95 5.35
CA SER A 27 24.86 -26.02 5.49
C SER A 27 23.47 -25.57 5.04
N TYR A 28 23.07 -24.33 5.36
CA TYR A 28 21.81 -23.73 4.90
C TYR A 28 21.75 -23.58 3.37
N LEU A 29 22.85 -23.13 2.74
CA LEU A 29 22.93 -23.01 1.28
C LEU A 29 22.83 -24.39 0.61
N ASP A 30 23.48 -25.41 1.15
CA ASP A 30 23.38 -26.79 0.65
C ASP A 30 21.95 -27.35 0.75
N GLU A 31 21.25 -27.18 1.88
CA GLU A 31 19.85 -27.60 1.99
C GLU A 31 18.97 -26.86 0.97
N LYS A 32 19.16 -25.54 0.82
CA LYS A 32 18.42 -24.70 -0.13
C LYS A 32 18.67 -25.11 -1.59
N LEU A 33 19.91 -25.44 -1.95
CA LEU A 33 20.30 -25.95 -3.26
C LEU A 33 19.69 -27.33 -3.53
N GLN A 34 19.73 -28.26 -2.56
CA GLN A 34 19.07 -29.57 -2.69
C GLN A 34 17.55 -29.43 -2.85
N LYS A 35 16.92 -28.51 -2.12
CA LYS A 35 15.49 -28.20 -2.19
C LYS A 35 15.09 -27.65 -3.55
N GLU A 36 15.80 -26.65 -4.08
CA GLU A 36 15.57 -26.14 -5.44
C GLU A 36 15.84 -27.19 -6.51
N ALA A 37 16.93 -27.95 -6.41
CA ALA A 37 17.23 -29.06 -7.32
C ALA A 37 16.09 -30.11 -7.32
N SER A 38 15.49 -30.40 -6.16
CA SER A 38 14.33 -31.28 -6.07
C SER A 38 13.08 -30.70 -6.76
N MET A 39 12.84 -29.38 -6.64
CA MET A 39 11.72 -28.69 -7.27
C MET A 39 11.89 -28.59 -8.79
N VAL A 40 13.10 -28.29 -9.27
CA VAL A 40 13.45 -28.33 -10.70
C VAL A 40 13.26 -29.75 -11.26
N LYS A 41 13.76 -30.77 -10.56
CA LYS A 41 13.58 -32.20 -10.93
C LYS A 41 12.10 -32.59 -10.98
N ARG A 42 11.26 -32.09 -10.06
CA ARG A 42 9.80 -32.30 -10.04
C ARG A 42 9.10 -31.57 -11.20
N ARG A 43 9.46 -30.31 -11.50
CA ARG A 43 8.95 -29.54 -12.66
C ARG A 43 9.31 -30.23 -13.99
N LEU A 44 10.55 -30.73 -14.14
CA LEU A 44 10.99 -31.48 -15.31
C LEU A 44 10.25 -32.83 -15.47
N ARG A 45 9.97 -33.53 -14.37
CA ARG A 45 9.17 -34.76 -14.37
C ARG A 45 7.73 -34.50 -14.85
N ASN A 46 7.11 -33.42 -14.37
CA ASN A 46 5.76 -33.03 -14.79
C ASN A 46 5.71 -32.59 -16.27
N ARG A 47 6.73 -31.89 -16.78
CA ARG A 47 6.82 -31.53 -18.21
C ARG A 47 6.87 -32.77 -19.13
N ARG A 48 7.58 -33.85 -18.73
CA ARG A 48 7.60 -35.11 -19.51
C ARG A 48 6.23 -35.80 -19.57
N ILE A 49 5.39 -35.66 -18.56
CA ILE A 49 4.02 -36.23 -18.56
C ILE A 49 3.14 -35.48 -19.56
N LEU A 50 3.23 -34.15 -19.61
CA LEU A 50 2.50 -33.30 -20.57
C LEU A 50 2.87 -33.61 -22.04
N THR A 51 4.14 -33.88 -22.34
CA THR A 51 4.55 -34.26 -23.72
C THR A 51 3.95 -35.60 -24.17
N HIS A 52 3.72 -36.55 -23.27
CA HIS A 52 3.07 -37.82 -23.62
C HIS A 52 1.53 -37.69 -23.76
N ALA A 53 0.90 -36.80 -22.99
CA ALA A 53 -0.53 -36.48 -23.15
C ALA A 53 -0.82 -35.83 -24.51
N ALA A 54 0.04 -34.91 -24.96
CA ALA A 54 -0.10 -34.26 -26.27
C ALA A 54 -0.03 -35.27 -27.44
N THR A 55 0.87 -36.27 -27.38
CA THR A 55 0.95 -37.32 -28.40
C THR A 55 -0.28 -38.24 -28.45
N ALA A 56 -1.01 -38.41 -27.35
CA ALA A 56 -2.24 -39.21 -27.35
C ALA A 56 -3.40 -38.48 -28.06
N ALA A 57 -3.55 -37.18 -27.84
CA ALA A 57 -4.59 -36.37 -28.48
C ALA A 57 -4.43 -36.29 -30.02
N ALA A 58 -3.17 -36.22 -30.50
CA ALA A 58 -2.87 -36.16 -31.93
C ALA A 58 -3.28 -37.43 -32.72
N VAL A 59 -3.30 -38.60 -32.07
CA VAL A 59 -3.70 -39.87 -32.71
C VAL A 59 -5.22 -39.97 -32.86
N ILE A 60 -5.99 -39.41 -31.93
CA ILE A 60 -7.46 -39.50 -31.94
C ILE A 60 -8.07 -38.66 -33.07
N LEU A 61 -7.48 -37.51 -33.41
CA LEU A 61 -7.97 -36.64 -34.49
C LEU A 61 -7.57 -37.08 -35.92
N LEU A 62 -6.72 -38.11 -36.06
CA LEU A 62 -6.37 -38.69 -37.36
C LEU A 62 -7.04 -40.05 -37.61
N GLY A 63 -7.81 -40.58 -36.65
CA GLY A 63 -8.56 -41.84 -36.80
C GLY A 63 -9.90 -41.71 -37.56
N SER A 64 -10.36 -40.48 -37.81
CA SER A 64 -11.67 -40.22 -38.43
C SER A 64 -11.58 -40.02 -39.94
N TRP A 65 -11.28 -41.10 -40.69
CA TRP A 65 -11.71 -41.35 -42.09
C TRP A 65 -11.12 -42.69 -42.60
N VAL A 66 -11.83 -43.81 -42.41
CA VAL A 66 -11.71 -45.06 -43.22
C VAL A 66 -12.80 -46.08 -42.79
N SER A 67 -13.28 -46.87 -43.75
CA SER A 67 -14.13 -48.07 -43.60
C SER A 67 -15.53 -47.97 -42.99
N THR A 68 -16.53 -48.03 -43.87
CA THR A 68 -17.87 -48.57 -43.63
C THR A 68 -17.85 -50.09 -43.33
N MET A 69 -18.66 -50.60 -42.39
CA MET A 69 -19.53 -51.78 -42.63
C MET A 69 -20.52 -52.11 -41.47
N GLN A 70 -21.36 -53.10 -41.73
CA GLN A 70 -22.61 -53.49 -41.04
C GLN A 70 -22.49 -54.21 -39.67
N TRP A 71 -23.63 -54.16 -38.93
CA TRP A 71 -24.12 -55.17 -37.96
C TRP A 71 -23.33 -55.31 -36.63
N GLN A 72 -23.90 -55.71 -35.49
CA GLN A 72 -25.28 -56.10 -35.12
C GLN A 72 -25.55 -55.73 -33.63
N GLN A 73 -26.81 -55.49 -33.24
CA GLN A 73 -27.20 -55.42 -31.82
C GLN A 73 -27.65 -56.79 -31.27
N PRO A 74 -27.41 -57.04 -29.98
CA PRO A 74 -28.39 -57.73 -29.13
C PRO A 74 -28.77 -56.92 -27.87
N SER A 75 -30.03 -57.04 -27.45
CA SER A 75 -30.60 -56.38 -26.26
C SER A 75 -30.57 -57.27 -25.01
N PRO A 76 -30.77 -56.70 -23.81
CA PRO A 76 -31.38 -57.42 -22.68
C PRO A 76 -32.83 -56.97 -22.39
N GLN A 77 -33.68 -57.91 -21.98
CA GLN A 77 -34.97 -57.69 -21.32
C GLN A 77 -34.73 -57.53 -19.79
N ALA A 78 -35.29 -56.58 -19.03
CA ALA A 78 -36.69 -56.20 -18.76
C ALA A 78 -37.30 -56.89 -17.51
N SER A 79 -37.34 -56.16 -16.38
CA SER A 79 -38.18 -56.33 -15.16
C SER A 79 -37.81 -55.21 -14.16
N THR A 80 -38.69 -54.61 -13.37
CA THR A 80 -40.18 -54.65 -13.30
C THR A 80 -40.71 -53.31 -12.74
N ASN A 81 -41.98 -53.02 -12.97
CA ASN A 81 -42.74 -51.83 -12.51
C ASN A 81 -44.24 -52.17 -12.63
N PRO A 82 -45.21 -51.37 -12.15
CA PRO A 82 -45.19 -50.26 -11.17
C PRO A 82 -46.01 -50.70 -9.91
N ALA A 83 -46.81 -49.95 -9.14
CA ALA A 83 -47.23 -48.53 -9.10
C ALA A 83 -47.82 -48.18 -7.72
N ASN A 84 -47.82 -46.90 -7.31
CA ASN A 84 -49.08 -46.14 -7.10
C ASN A 84 -48.86 -44.66 -6.73
N THR A 85 -49.82 -43.84 -7.14
CA THR A 85 -50.04 -42.43 -6.70
C THR A 85 -50.83 -42.42 -5.36
N ASN A 86 -51.23 -41.32 -4.71
CA ASN A 86 -51.68 -40.01 -5.21
C ASN A 86 -51.90 -39.00 -4.04
N ILE A 87 -52.19 -37.72 -4.36
CA ILE A 87 -52.91 -36.71 -3.50
C ILE A 87 -52.16 -36.21 -2.23
N ALA A 88 -52.13 -34.91 -1.87
CA ALA A 88 -52.52 -33.65 -2.54
C ALA A 88 -51.88 -32.39 -1.88
N SER A 89 -52.03 -31.24 -2.56
CA SER A 89 -51.78 -29.85 -2.12
C SER A 89 -53.02 -29.27 -1.36
N PRO A 90 -53.18 -27.96 -1.01
CA PRO A 90 -52.37 -26.77 -1.32
C PRO A 90 -52.18 -25.74 -0.17
N SER A 91 -51.60 -24.58 -0.52
CA SER A 91 -51.57 -23.32 0.26
C SER A 91 -52.82 -22.45 -0.03
N MET A 92 -53.14 -21.44 0.80
CA MET A 92 -53.68 -20.15 0.33
C MET A 92 -53.67 -19.01 1.39
N SER A 93 -53.70 -17.78 0.88
CA SER A 93 -53.49 -16.47 1.51
C SER A 93 -54.47 -16.00 2.61
N GLY A 94 -53.91 -15.35 3.65
CA GLY A 94 -54.08 -13.93 4.05
C GLY A 94 -55.46 -13.27 4.27
N LEU A 95 -55.51 -12.31 5.23
CA LEU A 95 -56.41 -11.13 5.24
C LEU A 95 -55.97 -10.08 6.30
N GLN A 96 -56.47 -8.84 6.18
CA GLN A 96 -56.26 -7.67 7.05
C GLN A 96 -57.59 -6.91 7.18
N PRO A 97 -58.03 -6.53 8.40
CA PRO A 97 -58.04 -5.11 8.85
C PRO A 97 -57.70 -5.01 10.37
N GLU A 98 -57.76 -3.90 11.12
CA GLU A 98 -58.18 -2.50 10.91
C GLU A 98 -57.42 -1.55 11.89
N ALA A 99 -57.66 -0.23 11.84
CA ALA A 99 -57.16 0.76 12.82
C ALA A 99 -58.31 1.29 13.72
N PRO A 100 -58.07 2.06 14.80
CA PRO A 100 -58.17 3.53 14.64
C PRO A 100 -57.39 4.46 15.63
N ALA A 101 -57.32 5.75 15.24
CA ALA A 101 -57.45 6.99 16.05
C ALA A 101 -56.31 7.62 16.91
N VAL A 102 -55.73 8.70 16.35
CA VAL A 102 -55.64 10.10 16.88
C VAL A 102 -55.14 10.44 18.31
N SER A 103 -54.00 11.16 18.38
CA SER A 103 -53.77 12.47 19.07
C SER A 103 -52.29 12.84 18.86
N GLU A 104 -51.88 13.89 18.14
CA GLU A 104 -52.07 15.35 18.36
C GLU A 104 -51.48 15.88 19.69
N LYS A 105 -50.30 16.53 19.61
CA LYS A 105 -50.05 17.88 20.14
C LYS A 105 -48.66 18.44 19.78
N THR A 106 -48.62 19.75 19.54
CA THR A 106 -47.42 20.58 19.38
C THR A 106 -47.51 21.77 20.33
N PRO A 107 -46.39 22.18 20.93
CA PRO A 107 -46.06 23.61 21.08
C PRO A 107 -44.68 23.88 20.43
N LEU A 108 -44.53 24.83 19.49
CA LEU A 108 -44.58 26.29 19.66
C LEU A 108 -43.60 26.82 20.73
N ALA A 109 -42.59 27.55 20.25
CA ALA A 109 -41.67 28.36 21.05
C ALA A 109 -42.34 29.67 21.54
N PRO A 110 -41.64 30.50 22.33
CA PRO A 110 -40.84 31.53 21.67
C PRO A 110 -39.49 31.83 22.36
N GLU A 111 -38.45 32.08 21.57
CA GLU A 111 -37.25 32.80 22.00
C GLU A 111 -37.22 34.19 21.36
N ARG A 112 -36.97 35.23 22.16
CA ARG A 112 -37.03 36.63 21.71
C ARG A 112 -36.12 37.54 22.55
N ALA A 113 -34.90 37.78 22.08
CA ALA A 113 -34.14 38.98 22.38
C ALA A 113 -33.16 39.30 21.24
N GLN A 114 -33.08 40.58 20.86
CA GLN A 114 -32.02 41.11 19.98
C GLN A 114 -31.07 41.92 20.86
N THR A 115 -29.77 41.90 20.56
CA THR A 115 -28.88 42.98 21.00
C THR A 115 -27.77 43.25 19.98
N LYS A 116 -27.61 44.53 19.63
CA LYS A 116 -26.55 45.13 18.81
C LYS A 116 -25.63 45.91 19.78
N PRO A 117 -24.30 45.86 19.62
CA PRO A 117 -23.56 47.06 19.18
C PRO A 117 -22.67 46.73 17.96
N GLU A 118 -22.50 47.54 16.90
CA GLU A 118 -22.21 48.98 16.77
C GLU A 118 -20.71 49.26 16.56
N VAL A 119 -20.41 50.17 15.61
CA VAL A 119 -19.09 50.42 15.04
C VAL A 119 -18.76 51.91 15.11
N PRO A 120 -17.51 52.25 15.47
CA PRO A 120 -16.81 53.37 14.85
C PRO A 120 -15.37 52.97 14.45
N ALA A 121 -14.64 53.67 13.57
CA ALA A 121 -14.98 54.56 12.44
C ALA A 121 -13.67 54.79 11.64
N SER A 122 -13.73 55.12 10.35
CA SER A 122 -12.54 55.44 9.53
C SER A 122 -12.16 56.92 9.64
N PRO A 123 -10.93 57.31 9.23
CA PRO A 123 -10.87 58.37 8.21
C PRO A 123 -9.85 58.15 7.06
N SER A 124 -10.39 58.13 5.84
CA SER A 124 -10.01 58.98 4.68
C SER A 124 -8.58 59.01 4.06
N LYS A 125 -8.49 58.45 2.83
CA LYS A 125 -8.06 59.06 1.53
C LYS A 125 -7.57 60.53 1.54
N PRO A 126 -6.61 60.93 0.65
CA PRO A 126 -6.80 60.96 -0.83
C PRO A 126 -5.55 60.67 -1.72
N ASP A 127 -5.57 60.74 -3.06
CA ASP A 127 -6.47 60.09 -4.06
C ASP A 127 -5.97 60.26 -5.53
N GLU A 128 -6.56 59.48 -6.47
CA GLU A 128 -6.60 59.64 -7.96
C GLU A 128 -5.29 59.74 -8.80
N PRO A 129 -5.34 59.59 -10.16
CA PRO A 129 -6.41 59.11 -11.05
C PRO A 129 -6.14 57.68 -11.57
N GLU A 130 -7.12 56.81 -11.79
CA GLU A 130 -8.00 56.72 -12.98
C GLU A 130 -7.30 56.68 -14.35
N THR A 131 -7.46 55.56 -15.06
CA THR A 131 -7.48 55.47 -16.53
C THR A 131 -8.29 54.23 -16.92
N ASP A 132 -9.44 54.42 -17.57
CA ASP A 132 -10.28 53.31 -18.04
C ASP A 132 -9.61 52.46 -19.12
N THR A 133 -9.87 51.15 -19.07
CA THR A 133 -10.05 50.32 -20.27
C THR A 133 -10.91 49.11 -19.91
N GLU A 134 -12.23 49.24 -20.04
CA GLU A 134 -13.10 48.06 -20.11
C GLU A 134 -12.80 47.28 -21.41
N GLN A 135 -12.00 46.22 -21.32
CA GLN A 135 -12.01 45.16 -22.31
C GLN A 135 -12.84 43.99 -21.79
N SER A 136 -14.10 43.96 -22.23
CA SER A 136 -14.99 42.82 -22.06
C SER A 136 -14.45 41.63 -22.86
N ILE A 137 -13.62 40.81 -22.21
CA ILE A 137 -13.15 39.54 -22.78
C ILE A 137 -14.33 38.57 -22.81
N THR A 138 -15.04 38.60 -23.94
CA THR A 138 -15.98 37.53 -24.30
C THR A 138 -15.21 36.21 -24.29
N VAL A 139 -15.50 35.35 -23.31
CA VAL A 139 -14.92 34.01 -23.25
C VAL A 139 -15.46 33.19 -24.41
N GLN A 140 -14.73 33.21 -25.52
CA GLN A 140 -14.99 32.33 -26.65
C GLN A 140 -14.70 30.89 -26.22
N GLN A 141 -15.78 30.18 -25.90
CA GLN A 141 -15.82 28.74 -25.80
C GLN A 141 -15.10 28.12 -27.02
N PRO A 142 -13.98 27.40 -26.84
CA PRO A 142 -13.37 26.66 -27.93
C PRO A 142 -14.36 25.61 -28.44
N PRO A 143 -14.53 25.43 -29.75
CA PRO A 143 -15.32 24.33 -30.28
C PRO A 143 -14.71 22.99 -29.85
N ALA A 144 -15.57 21.99 -29.65
CA ALA A 144 -15.12 20.63 -29.35
C ALA A 144 -14.34 20.03 -30.53
N GLN A 145 -13.54 19.01 -30.23
CA GLN A 145 -12.73 18.21 -31.16
C GLN A 145 -11.51 18.91 -31.78
N VAL A 146 -10.36 18.76 -31.11
CA VAL A 146 -9.14 18.29 -31.79
C VAL A 146 -8.66 17.05 -31.05
N SER A 147 -8.91 15.87 -31.61
CA SER A 147 -8.22 14.65 -31.17
C SER A 147 -6.75 14.78 -31.57
N THR A 148 -5.82 14.72 -30.62
CA THR A 148 -4.40 14.55 -30.95
C THR A 148 -4.18 13.19 -31.59
N GLU A 149 -4.08 13.17 -32.92
CA GLU A 149 -3.82 12.00 -33.75
C GLU A 149 -2.38 11.50 -33.55
N ALA A 150 -2.10 10.94 -32.39
CA ALA A 150 -0.97 10.04 -32.21
C ALA A 150 -1.28 8.76 -33.00
N ALA A 151 -0.43 8.40 -33.96
CA ALA A 151 -0.65 7.26 -34.86
C ALA A 151 -0.95 5.98 -34.07
N GLU A 152 -2.22 5.56 -34.08
CA GLU A 152 -2.71 4.50 -33.20
C GLU A 152 -2.07 3.16 -33.57
N THR A 153 -1.32 2.56 -32.64
CA THR A 153 -0.82 1.19 -32.80
C THR A 153 -2.00 0.22 -32.93
N PRO A 154 -1.92 -0.86 -33.74
CA PRO A 154 -3.04 -1.77 -33.97
C PRO A 154 -3.80 -2.26 -32.72
N PRO A 155 -3.16 -2.56 -31.57
CA PRO A 155 -3.88 -2.92 -30.34
C PRO A 155 -4.86 -1.86 -29.83
N LEU A 156 -4.59 -0.56 -30.05
CA LEU A 156 -5.50 0.53 -29.66
C LEU A 156 -6.76 0.53 -30.54
N GLN A 157 -6.60 0.40 -31.86
CA GLN A 157 -7.71 0.34 -32.81
C GLN A 157 -8.60 -0.88 -32.56
N ILE A 158 -8.00 -2.06 -32.33
CA ILE A 158 -8.74 -3.29 -32.00
C ILE A 158 -9.51 -3.11 -30.68
N ALA A 159 -8.87 -2.54 -29.65
CA ALA A 159 -9.49 -2.30 -28.36
C ALA A 159 -10.64 -1.28 -28.42
N GLN A 160 -10.48 -0.17 -29.16
CA GLN A 160 -11.52 0.85 -29.34
C GLN A 160 -12.70 0.31 -30.17
N ALA A 161 -12.43 -0.44 -31.25
CA ALA A 161 -13.47 -1.10 -32.03
C ALA A 161 -14.28 -2.09 -31.19
N TYR A 162 -13.61 -2.88 -30.34
CA TYR A 162 -14.26 -3.80 -29.41
C TYR A 162 -15.07 -3.07 -28.33
N LEU A 163 -14.56 -1.97 -27.77
CA LEU A 163 -15.30 -1.12 -26.83
C LEU A 163 -16.58 -0.56 -27.47
N ASN A 164 -16.48 -0.06 -28.70
CA ASN A 164 -17.63 0.43 -29.47
C ASN A 164 -18.66 -0.68 -29.73
N GLN A 165 -18.21 -1.89 -30.07
CA GLN A 165 -19.07 -3.06 -30.26
C GLN A 165 -19.80 -3.47 -28.97
N MET A 166 -19.11 -3.43 -27.83
CA MET A 166 -19.66 -3.88 -26.54
C MET A 166 -20.57 -2.87 -25.86
N LEU A 167 -20.39 -1.56 -26.11
CA LEU A 167 -21.10 -0.49 -25.40
C LEU A 167 -22.04 0.34 -26.29
N GLY A 168 -21.93 0.25 -27.63
CA GLY A 168 -22.68 1.11 -28.53
C GLY A 168 -22.39 2.59 -28.26
N ASP A 169 -23.44 3.42 -28.16
CA ASP A 169 -23.30 4.84 -27.86
C ASP A 169 -22.65 5.14 -26.50
N GLU A 170 -22.73 4.23 -25.50
CA GLU A 170 -22.03 4.42 -24.23
C GLU A 170 -20.50 4.45 -24.40
N SER A 171 -19.90 3.98 -25.51
CA SER A 171 -18.44 4.05 -25.68
C SER A 171 -17.91 5.48 -25.77
N LYS A 172 -18.75 6.43 -26.20
CA LYS A 172 -18.44 7.88 -26.32
C LYS A 172 -18.18 8.54 -24.98
N ASP A 173 -18.66 7.95 -23.89
CA ASP A 173 -18.44 8.38 -22.51
C ASP A 173 -17.02 8.02 -22.00
N TYR A 174 -16.12 7.43 -22.79
CA TYR A 174 -14.81 6.91 -22.31
C TYR A 174 -13.64 7.31 -23.23
N ILE A 175 -12.46 7.49 -22.63
CA ILE A 175 -11.17 7.70 -23.34
C ILE A 175 -10.09 6.77 -22.83
N ILE A 176 -9.06 6.55 -23.65
CA ILE A 176 -7.87 5.77 -23.28
C ILE A 176 -7.19 6.41 -22.07
N ASN A 177 -7.11 5.66 -20.97
CA ASN A 177 -6.34 5.99 -19.79
C ASN A 177 -4.86 5.65 -20.06
N THR A 178 -4.06 6.68 -20.36
CA THR A 178 -2.64 6.51 -20.70
C THR A 178 -1.78 6.03 -19.52
N GLN A 179 -2.23 6.22 -18.27
CA GLN A 179 -1.48 5.79 -17.08
C GLN A 179 -1.68 4.30 -16.77
N GLN A 180 -2.86 3.74 -17.09
CA GLN A 180 -3.21 2.34 -16.81
C GLN A 180 -3.09 1.41 -18.03
N THR A 181 -2.85 1.98 -19.21
CA THR A 181 -2.62 1.27 -20.47
C THR A 181 -1.16 0.80 -20.57
N ASP A 182 -0.96 -0.50 -20.80
CA ASP A 182 0.33 -1.10 -21.13
C ASP A 182 0.24 -1.81 -22.49
N ILE A 183 0.52 -1.05 -23.55
CA ILE A 183 0.52 -1.53 -24.94
C ILE A 183 1.50 -2.70 -25.13
N LYS A 184 2.60 -2.77 -24.36
CA LYS A 184 3.60 -3.86 -24.47
C LYS A 184 3.10 -5.17 -23.87
N LYS A 185 2.13 -5.12 -22.96
CA LYS A 185 1.35 -6.28 -22.47
C LYS A 185 0.00 -6.45 -23.19
N GLY A 186 -0.27 -5.66 -24.23
CA GLY A 186 -1.57 -5.63 -24.92
C GLY A 186 -2.74 -5.16 -24.06
N GLN A 187 -2.50 -4.55 -22.90
CA GLN A 187 -3.55 -4.08 -21.99
C GLN A 187 -3.92 -2.63 -22.33
N ILE A 188 -5.09 -2.42 -22.93
CA ILE A 188 -5.63 -1.09 -23.19
C ILE A 188 -6.72 -0.79 -22.16
N VAL A 189 -6.64 0.35 -21.48
CA VAL A 189 -7.58 0.76 -20.44
C VAL A 189 -8.32 2.02 -20.87
N PHE A 190 -9.63 2.04 -20.67
CA PHE A 190 -10.49 3.19 -20.95
C PHE A 190 -11.15 3.67 -19.65
N SER A 191 -11.09 4.96 -19.34
CA SER A 191 -11.75 5.57 -18.18
C SER A 191 -12.89 6.48 -18.63
N ARG A 192 -13.97 6.53 -17.85
CA ARG A 192 -15.13 7.35 -18.15
C ARG A 192 -14.79 8.84 -18.08
N ILE A 193 -15.34 9.65 -18.97
CA ILE A 193 -15.29 11.12 -18.95
C ILE A 193 -16.54 11.64 -18.26
N ILE A 194 -16.37 12.62 -17.38
CA ILE A 194 -17.46 13.43 -16.81
C ILE A 194 -17.02 14.89 -16.89
N HIS A 195 -17.86 15.79 -17.41
CA HIS A 195 -17.50 17.22 -17.61
C HIS A 195 -16.15 17.47 -18.34
N GLY A 196 -15.73 16.56 -19.24
CA GLY A 196 -14.44 16.62 -19.93
C GLY A 196 -13.24 16.07 -19.15
N VAL A 197 -13.44 15.65 -17.89
CA VAL A 197 -12.43 15.16 -16.96
C VAL A 197 -12.56 13.62 -16.80
N PRO A 198 -11.46 12.84 -16.85
CA PRO A 198 -11.54 11.39 -16.67
C PRO A 198 -11.78 10.98 -15.20
N PHE A 199 -12.48 9.87 -15.02
CA PHE A 199 -12.86 9.28 -13.74
C PHE A 199 -12.36 7.83 -13.68
N TYR A 200 -11.26 7.61 -12.95
CA TYR A 200 -10.53 6.34 -13.01
C TYR A 200 -11.25 5.19 -12.28
N ASN A 201 -12.20 5.50 -11.38
CA ASN A 201 -13.01 4.51 -10.67
C ASN A 201 -14.16 3.91 -11.52
N ASP A 202 -14.40 4.38 -12.74
CA ASP A 202 -15.38 3.82 -13.67
C ASP A 202 -14.69 3.56 -15.03
N SER A 203 -14.29 2.31 -15.26
CA SER A 203 -13.32 1.97 -16.32
C SER A 203 -13.51 0.58 -16.94
N TYR A 204 -12.91 0.42 -18.13
CA TYR A 204 -12.82 -0.82 -18.90
C TYR A 204 -11.37 -1.18 -19.17
N SER A 205 -11.08 -2.48 -19.33
CA SER A 205 -9.77 -2.96 -19.75
C SER A 205 -9.93 -4.06 -20.79
N VAL A 206 -9.34 -3.85 -21.96
CA VAL A 206 -9.30 -4.79 -23.07
C VAL A 206 -7.88 -5.38 -23.13
N GLY A 207 -7.78 -6.70 -23.13
CA GLY A 207 -6.54 -7.41 -23.42
C GLY A 207 -6.48 -7.78 -24.90
N ILE A 208 -5.35 -7.49 -25.55
CA ILE A 208 -5.05 -7.85 -26.93
C ILE A 208 -3.88 -8.85 -26.92
N GLU A 209 -4.01 -9.97 -27.63
CA GLU A 209 -2.95 -10.96 -27.83
C GLU A 209 -3.04 -11.49 -29.26
N HIS A 210 -1.92 -11.49 -30.00
CA HIS A 210 -1.88 -11.90 -31.42
C HIS A 210 -2.97 -11.25 -32.29
N ASP A 211 -3.14 -9.93 -32.15
CA ASP A 211 -4.14 -9.09 -32.83
C ASP A 211 -5.62 -9.49 -32.60
N ALA A 212 -5.90 -10.32 -31.58
CA ALA A 212 -7.23 -10.69 -31.14
C ALA A 212 -7.50 -10.23 -29.69
N VAL A 213 -8.76 -10.04 -29.32
CA VAL A 213 -9.14 -9.70 -27.93
C VAL A 213 -9.05 -10.95 -27.05
N SER A 214 -8.12 -10.94 -26.09
CA SER A 214 -7.87 -12.04 -25.15
C SER A 214 -8.66 -11.92 -23.84
N TYR A 215 -9.03 -10.70 -23.43
CA TYR A 215 -9.99 -10.49 -22.33
C TYR A 215 -10.72 -9.15 -22.42
N PHE A 216 -11.89 -9.09 -21.76
CA PHE A 216 -12.61 -7.86 -21.47
C PHE A 216 -12.94 -7.82 -19.97
N LYS A 217 -12.60 -6.72 -19.31
CA LYS A 217 -12.85 -6.48 -17.87
C LYS A 217 -13.43 -5.09 -17.68
N PHE A 218 -14.16 -4.89 -16.59
CA PHE A 218 -14.68 -3.60 -16.20
C PHE A 218 -14.59 -3.42 -14.68
N ASN A 219 -14.41 -2.18 -14.27
CA ASN A 219 -14.59 -1.70 -12.92
C ASN A 219 -15.67 -0.62 -12.99
N ARG A 220 -16.95 -1.02 -12.93
CA ARG A 220 -18.09 -0.10 -12.91
C ARG A 220 -18.55 0.15 -11.48
N LEU A 221 -18.84 1.40 -11.13
CA LEU A 221 -19.58 1.69 -9.92
C LEU A 221 -21.04 1.20 -10.02
N PRO A 222 -21.67 0.80 -8.90
CA PRO A 222 -23.12 0.60 -8.84
C PRO A 222 -23.89 1.82 -9.36
N GLU A 223 -24.99 1.56 -10.08
CA GLU A 223 -25.80 2.58 -10.77
C GLU A 223 -26.17 3.81 -9.90
N LYS A 224 -26.48 3.58 -8.61
CA LYS A 224 -26.79 4.63 -7.60
C LYS A 224 -25.63 5.60 -7.30
N GLN A 225 -24.40 5.27 -7.73
CA GLN A 225 -23.21 6.11 -7.65
C GLN A 225 -22.82 6.72 -9.02
N ARG A 226 -23.37 6.24 -10.14
CA ARG A 226 -23.09 6.75 -11.49
C ARG A 226 -23.89 8.00 -11.88
N ASN A 227 -24.69 8.55 -10.96
CA ASN A 227 -25.43 9.79 -11.17
C ASN A 227 -24.46 10.99 -11.31
N LEU A 228 -24.45 11.60 -12.50
CA LEU A 228 -23.61 12.74 -12.86
C LEU A 228 -23.84 13.96 -11.95
N SER A 229 -25.03 14.14 -11.37
CA SER A 229 -25.33 15.27 -10.46
C SER A 229 -24.57 15.23 -9.13
N LYS A 230 -23.76 14.19 -8.87
CA LYS A 230 -22.84 14.10 -7.73
C LYS A 230 -21.44 14.64 -8.05
N PHE A 231 -21.09 14.83 -9.33
CA PHE A 231 -19.75 15.23 -9.74
C PHE A 231 -19.65 16.76 -9.77
N PRO A 232 -18.78 17.39 -8.95
CA PRO A 232 -18.64 18.84 -8.95
C PRO A 232 -18.01 19.28 -10.28
N PRO A 233 -18.56 20.29 -10.98
CA PRO A 233 -17.98 20.74 -12.25
C PRO A 233 -16.59 21.36 -12.03
N PRO A 234 -15.72 21.37 -13.07
CA PRO A 234 -14.36 21.90 -13.01
C PRO A 234 -14.25 23.43 -12.93
N ASP A 235 -15.32 24.11 -12.53
CA ASP A 235 -15.35 25.56 -12.34
C ASP A 235 -14.60 25.97 -11.06
N HIS A 236 -13.94 27.13 -11.11
CA HIS A 236 -13.19 27.72 -9.98
C HIS A 236 -12.13 26.80 -9.37
N ILE A 237 -11.46 25.99 -10.19
CA ILE A 237 -10.25 25.24 -9.82
C ILE A 237 -8.99 26.12 -9.89
N LEU A 238 -7.94 25.69 -9.19
CA LEU A 238 -6.56 26.15 -9.37
C LEU A 238 -6.10 25.90 -10.81
N SER A 239 -5.13 26.68 -11.29
CA SER A 239 -4.44 26.35 -12.54
C SER A 239 -3.43 25.21 -12.33
N GLU A 240 -3.15 24.43 -13.39
CA GLU A 240 -2.13 23.36 -13.34
C GLU A 240 -0.80 23.89 -12.81
N LYS A 241 -0.37 25.07 -13.27
CA LYS A 241 0.84 25.73 -12.75
C LYS A 241 0.78 25.93 -11.23
N LYS A 242 -0.35 26.41 -10.68
CA LYS A 242 -0.44 26.66 -9.24
C LYS A 242 -0.52 25.37 -8.43
N ALA A 243 -1.19 24.34 -8.94
CA ALA A 243 -1.16 23.01 -8.36
C ALA A 243 0.26 22.40 -8.36
N MET A 244 1.02 22.57 -9.45
CA MET A 244 2.43 22.15 -9.52
C MET A 244 3.32 22.90 -8.54
N GLU A 245 3.16 24.23 -8.40
CA GLU A 245 3.87 25.02 -7.38
C GLU A 245 3.60 24.48 -5.96
N ILE A 246 2.33 24.20 -5.61
CA ILE A 246 1.95 23.66 -4.29
C ILE A 246 2.54 22.27 -4.04
N ILE A 247 2.52 21.37 -5.03
CA ILE A 247 3.10 20.04 -4.91
C ILE A 247 4.63 20.13 -4.78
N ALA A 248 5.27 20.97 -5.60
CA ALA A 248 6.71 21.20 -5.56
C ALA A 248 7.16 21.79 -4.21
N ASP A 249 6.33 22.61 -3.56
CA ASP A 249 6.66 23.13 -2.23
C ASP A 249 6.69 22.04 -1.12
N THR A 250 6.09 20.86 -1.35
CA THR A 250 6.27 19.69 -0.45
C THR A 250 7.67 19.06 -0.54
N MET A 251 8.54 19.52 -1.45
CA MET A 251 9.90 19.01 -1.61
C MET A 251 10.74 19.23 -0.35
N GLN A 252 11.16 18.14 0.28
CA GLN A 252 12.05 18.12 1.45
C GLN A 252 13.33 17.35 1.14
N SER A 253 14.41 17.62 1.87
CA SER A 253 15.58 16.75 1.81
C SER A 253 15.41 15.57 2.76
N VAL A 254 15.85 14.39 2.34
CA VAL A 254 15.83 13.17 3.14
C VAL A 254 17.13 12.38 2.96
N TYR A 255 17.45 11.55 3.94
CA TYR A 255 18.43 10.48 3.83
C TYR A 255 17.73 9.15 3.50
N ARG A 256 18.33 8.34 2.62
CA ARG A 256 17.88 6.97 2.29
C ARG A 256 19.05 6.03 2.13
N TYR A 257 18.82 4.76 2.46
CA TYR A 257 19.70 3.67 2.03
C TYR A 257 19.46 3.33 0.57
N ASP A 258 20.53 3.12 -0.18
CA ASP A 258 20.50 2.52 -1.51
C ASP A 258 20.44 0.98 -1.44
N LYS A 259 20.44 0.31 -2.61
CA LYS A 259 20.44 -1.16 -2.72
C LYS A 259 21.68 -1.84 -2.13
N ASN A 260 22.76 -1.10 -1.87
CA ASN A 260 24.02 -1.58 -1.32
C ASN A 260 24.12 -1.29 0.20
N GLY A 261 23.13 -0.61 0.80
CA GLY A 261 23.16 -0.17 2.19
C GLY A 261 23.94 1.13 2.44
N VAL A 262 24.29 1.88 1.40
CA VAL A 262 24.93 3.20 1.50
C VAL A 262 23.87 4.26 1.73
N LEU A 263 24.08 5.14 2.72
CA LEU A 263 23.15 6.23 3.03
C LEU A 263 23.45 7.46 2.16
N SER A 264 22.53 7.84 1.26
CA SER A 264 22.63 9.05 0.43
C SER A 264 21.56 10.10 0.77
N LYS A 265 21.96 11.38 0.72
CA LYS A 265 21.06 12.54 0.78
C LYS A 265 20.43 12.75 -0.59
N ARG A 266 19.14 13.06 -0.63
CA ARG A 266 18.38 13.43 -1.83
C ARG A 266 17.28 14.43 -1.50
N PHE A 267 16.57 14.90 -2.52
CA PHE A 267 15.29 15.59 -2.34
C PHE A 267 14.14 14.65 -2.71
N GLU A 268 13.04 14.68 -1.95
CA GLU A 268 11.82 13.90 -2.18
C GLU A 268 10.59 14.78 -1.95
N LEU A 269 9.54 14.56 -2.75
CA LEU A 269 8.22 15.13 -2.49
C LEU A 269 7.61 14.52 -1.23
N ASN A 270 7.00 15.35 -0.38
CA ASN A 270 6.18 14.92 0.76
C ASN A 270 4.69 15.01 0.43
N PHE A 271 4.30 14.41 -0.70
CA PHE A 271 2.98 14.54 -1.30
C PHE A 271 2.24 13.18 -1.30
N PRO A 272 1.00 13.08 -0.80
CA PRO A 272 0.19 11.85 -0.79
C PRO A 272 -0.48 11.54 -2.16
N GLY A 273 0.06 12.11 -3.25
CA GLY A 273 -0.29 11.80 -4.64
C GLY A 273 -1.54 12.50 -5.20
N TYR A 274 -2.42 13.04 -4.36
CA TYR A 274 -3.60 13.80 -4.78
C TYR A 274 -3.68 15.18 -4.13
N LEU A 275 -4.06 16.19 -4.91
CA LEU A 275 -4.30 17.57 -4.47
C LEU A 275 -5.74 17.97 -4.84
N ASP A 276 -6.55 18.43 -3.89
CA ASP A 276 -7.88 18.98 -4.18
C ASP A 276 -7.76 20.15 -5.15
N ALA A 277 -8.49 20.07 -6.28
CA ALA A 277 -8.32 21.03 -7.37
C ALA A 277 -8.89 22.42 -7.06
N LYS A 278 -9.70 22.59 -6.00
CA LYS A 278 -10.31 23.88 -5.62
C LYS A 278 -9.62 24.52 -4.42
N THR A 279 -9.23 23.72 -3.41
CA THR A 279 -8.60 24.25 -2.19
C THR A 279 -7.07 24.20 -2.21
N GLY A 280 -6.46 23.36 -3.05
CA GLY A 280 -5.02 23.07 -2.98
C GLY A 280 -4.62 22.25 -1.76
N SER A 281 -5.57 21.60 -1.08
CA SER A 281 -5.29 20.72 0.05
C SER A 281 -4.81 19.35 -0.44
N ALA A 282 -3.76 18.79 0.15
CA ALA A 282 -3.34 17.42 -0.13
C ALA A 282 -4.36 16.42 0.43
N LEU A 283 -4.71 15.40 -0.36
CA LEU A 283 -5.69 14.37 0.00
C LEU A 283 -5.00 13.03 0.21
N ILE A 284 -5.17 12.44 1.40
CA ILE A 284 -4.57 11.16 1.79
C ILE A 284 -5.56 10.04 1.49
N THR A 285 -5.30 9.21 0.48
CA THR A 285 -6.07 7.98 0.23
C THR A 285 -5.45 6.77 0.92
N SER A 286 -6.28 5.82 1.35
CA SER A 286 -5.86 4.70 2.19
C SER A 286 -4.87 3.73 1.54
N ASP A 287 -4.74 3.74 0.22
CA ASP A 287 -3.72 3.00 -0.56
C ASP A 287 -2.35 3.70 -0.60
N GLN A 288 -2.30 5.03 -0.44
CA GLN A 288 -1.05 5.78 -0.34
C GLN A 288 -0.46 5.81 1.08
N SER A 289 -1.13 5.20 2.06
CA SER A 289 -0.58 4.87 3.39
C SER A 289 0.67 3.97 3.35
N THR A 290 1.03 3.45 2.18
CA THR A 290 2.25 2.67 1.93
C THR A 290 3.54 3.51 1.86
N GLN A 291 3.46 4.84 1.91
CA GLN A 291 4.63 5.69 2.13
C GLN A 291 5.24 5.39 3.51
N ILE A 292 6.56 5.22 3.58
CA ILE A 292 7.25 5.04 4.87
C ILE A 292 7.02 6.32 5.71
N PRO A 293 6.49 6.20 6.94
CA PRO A 293 6.16 7.37 7.75
C PRO A 293 7.41 8.21 8.02
N THR A 294 7.29 9.51 7.77
CA THR A 294 8.37 10.48 8.03
C THR A 294 8.15 11.07 9.42
N PRO A 295 9.16 11.09 10.30
CA PRO A 295 9.01 11.77 11.59
C PRO A 295 8.84 13.28 11.37
N GLU A 296 7.70 13.83 11.79
CA GLU A 296 7.43 15.27 11.75
C GLU A 296 8.00 16.01 12.97
N THR A 297 8.13 15.31 14.09
CA THR A 297 8.73 15.83 15.33
C THR A 297 10.24 15.62 15.35
N ASN A 298 10.98 16.57 15.92
CA ASN A 298 12.42 16.49 16.09
C ASN A 298 12.75 16.58 17.59
N ILE A 299 13.07 15.43 18.20
CA ILE A 299 13.47 15.28 19.60
C ILE A 299 15.00 15.12 19.62
N PRO A 300 15.78 16.12 20.06
CA PRO A 300 17.24 16.02 20.10
C PRO A 300 17.71 14.87 21.01
N VAL A 301 18.73 14.14 20.56
CA VAL A 301 19.30 13.01 21.31
C VAL A 301 20.82 13.15 21.51
N LYS A 302 21.32 12.62 22.62
CA LYS A 302 22.75 12.41 22.84
C LYS A 302 23.06 10.94 22.59
N ALA A 303 23.24 10.57 21.32
CA ALA A 303 23.51 9.19 20.92
C ALA A 303 24.88 8.71 21.44
N GLU A 304 24.89 7.72 22.34
CA GLU A 304 26.12 7.17 22.93
C GLU A 304 26.87 6.24 21.98
N GLY A 305 26.19 5.65 20.99
CA GLY A 305 26.79 4.72 20.03
C GLY A 305 27.23 3.39 20.64
N LYS A 306 26.60 2.93 21.73
CA LYS A 306 26.89 1.60 22.27
C LYS A 306 26.41 0.54 21.28
N LYS A 307 27.37 -0.22 20.75
CA LYS A 307 27.08 -1.32 19.83
C LYS A 307 26.55 -2.54 20.57
N LEU A 308 25.67 -3.27 19.90
CA LEU A 308 25.11 -4.54 20.33
C LEU A 308 25.67 -5.66 19.44
N GLU A 309 26.99 -5.85 19.47
CA GLU A 309 27.69 -6.86 18.66
C GLU A 309 27.62 -8.24 19.34
N ALA A 310 27.05 -9.22 18.64
CA ALA A 310 26.92 -10.60 19.08
C ALA A 310 27.15 -11.55 17.89
N SER A 311 28.30 -12.22 17.87
CA SER A 311 28.72 -13.07 16.75
C SER A 311 28.28 -14.53 16.89
N SER A 312 27.92 -15.00 18.09
CA SER A 312 27.52 -16.37 18.41
C SER A 312 26.35 -16.41 19.39
N LEU A 313 25.63 -17.53 19.47
CA LEU A 313 24.50 -17.73 20.38
C LEU A 313 24.86 -17.36 21.84
N ASN A 314 26.01 -17.81 22.34
CA ASN A 314 26.47 -17.49 23.70
C ASN A 314 26.71 -15.98 23.88
N ALA A 315 27.19 -15.27 22.85
CA ALA A 315 27.33 -13.82 22.90
C ALA A 315 25.96 -13.10 22.89
N VAL A 316 24.94 -13.65 22.21
CA VAL A 316 23.56 -13.14 22.31
C VAL A 316 23.05 -13.28 23.74
N ILE A 317 23.18 -14.46 24.34
CA ILE A 317 22.67 -14.74 25.69
C ILE A 317 23.38 -13.87 26.74
N HIS A 318 24.70 -13.74 26.66
CA HIS A 318 25.51 -12.88 27.55
C HIS A 318 25.10 -11.40 27.42
N LEU A 319 24.84 -10.93 26.19
CA LEU A 319 24.36 -9.58 25.93
C LEU A 319 22.94 -9.36 26.49
N LEU A 320 22.03 -10.32 26.31
CA LEU A 320 20.68 -10.26 26.87
C LEU A 320 20.70 -10.23 28.41
N GLN A 321 21.57 -11.04 29.04
CA GLN A 321 21.74 -11.09 30.49
C GLN A 321 22.35 -9.80 31.06
N GLU A 322 23.51 -9.36 30.56
CA GLU A 322 24.23 -8.22 31.14
C GLU A 322 23.64 -6.85 30.80
N GLU A 323 23.15 -6.66 29.56
CA GLU A 323 22.77 -5.33 29.09
C GLU A 323 21.29 -5.01 29.31
N PHE A 324 20.42 -6.04 29.27
CA PHE A 324 18.97 -5.90 29.40
C PHE A 324 18.38 -6.64 30.61
N GLY A 325 19.20 -7.37 31.38
CA GLY A 325 18.78 -8.06 32.60
C GLY A 325 17.90 -9.30 32.35
N VAL A 326 17.95 -9.90 31.16
CA VAL A 326 17.09 -11.04 30.79
C VAL A 326 17.54 -12.30 31.52
N THR A 327 16.62 -12.91 32.27
CA THR A 327 16.81 -14.21 32.92
C THR A 327 16.33 -15.35 32.02
N PHE A 328 16.96 -16.52 32.15
CA PHE A 328 16.65 -17.73 31.39
C PHE A 328 16.40 -18.90 32.36
N ASP A 329 15.51 -19.83 31.98
CA ASP A 329 15.00 -20.88 32.87
C ASP A 329 16.02 -22.02 33.08
N GLY A 330 16.94 -21.82 34.02
CA GLY A 330 17.93 -22.80 34.46
C GLY A 330 19.01 -23.15 33.42
N GLU A 331 19.76 -24.22 33.67
CA GLU A 331 20.88 -24.64 32.81
C GLU A 331 20.46 -24.98 31.38
N GLN A 332 19.22 -25.47 31.18
CA GLN A 332 18.64 -25.75 29.87
C GLN A 332 18.15 -24.49 29.14
N GLY A 333 17.70 -23.46 29.87
CA GLY A 333 17.05 -22.27 29.32
C GLY A 333 17.93 -21.39 28.43
N THR A 334 19.23 -21.67 28.34
CA THR A 334 20.14 -21.04 27.37
C THR A 334 19.98 -21.57 25.94
N SER A 335 19.41 -22.77 25.76
CA SER A 335 19.16 -23.34 24.44
C SER A 335 17.84 -22.79 23.85
N PRO A 336 17.84 -22.20 22.64
CA PRO A 336 16.62 -21.68 22.02
C PRO A 336 15.65 -22.79 21.64
N SER A 337 14.35 -22.58 21.91
CA SER A 337 13.25 -23.46 21.53
C SER A 337 12.97 -23.42 20.01
N SER A 338 13.34 -22.33 19.33
CA SER A 338 13.38 -22.28 17.86
C SER A 338 14.50 -21.38 17.33
N ILE A 339 14.96 -21.68 16.11
CA ILE A 339 15.90 -20.84 15.34
C ILE A 339 15.32 -20.65 13.94
N SER A 340 15.21 -19.39 13.51
CA SER A 340 14.60 -18.96 12.25
C SER A 340 15.65 -18.22 11.41
N TYR A 341 15.82 -18.63 10.15
CA TYR A 341 16.82 -18.07 9.24
C TYR A 341 16.13 -17.18 8.19
N GLY A 342 16.06 -15.88 8.47
CA GLY A 342 15.45 -14.89 7.58
C GLY A 342 16.23 -14.74 6.27
N ASN A 343 15.53 -14.55 5.14
CA ASN A 343 16.16 -14.31 3.83
C ASN A 343 16.83 -12.92 3.78
N GLY A 344 18.02 -12.80 4.36
CA GLY A 344 18.85 -11.60 4.37
C GLY A 344 18.61 -10.62 5.53
N TRP A 345 17.61 -10.85 6.38
CA TRP A 345 17.29 -9.96 7.51
C TRP A 345 18.06 -10.33 8.79
N GLY A 346 18.34 -11.62 9.01
CA GLY A 346 19.11 -12.09 10.17
C GLY A 346 18.80 -13.54 10.55
N THR A 347 19.42 -13.99 11.63
CA THR A 347 18.99 -15.17 12.39
C THR A 347 18.18 -14.70 13.59
N GLU A 348 16.99 -15.26 13.75
CA GLU A 348 16.09 -15.07 14.87
C GLU A 348 16.19 -16.28 15.80
N TYR A 349 16.35 -16.02 17.09
CA TYR A 349 16.39 -17.00 18.17
C TYR A 349 15.18 -16.78 19.06
N MET A 350 14.50 -17.86 19.44
CA MET A 350 13.38 -17.83 20.38
C MET A 350 13.64 -18.80 21.52
N TRP A 351 13.35 -18.41 22.76
CA TRP A 351 13.37 -19.25 23.94
C TRP A 351 11.98 -19.21 24.59
N THR A 352 11.43 -20.38 24.91
CA THR A 352 10.11 -20.50 25.55
C THR A 352 10.33 -21.09 26.94
N GLY A 353 10.25 -20.24 27.96
CA GLY A 353 10.29 -20.65 29.36
C GLY A 353 8.91 -21.06 29.87
N SER A 354 8.81 -21.15 31.19
CA SER A 354 7.56 -21.43 31.90
C SER A 354 6.72 -20.17 32.14
N ASP A 355 7.39 -19.08 32.46
CA ASP A 355 6.89 -17.76 32.89
C ASP A 355 7.12 -16.66 31.85
N LYS A 356 7.78 -16.94 30.72
CA LYS A 356 8.08 -15.96 29.66
C LYS A 356 8.49 -16.59 28.33
N THR A 357 8.31 -15.85 27.24
CA THR A 357 8.97 -16.08 25.94
C THR A 357 9.96 -14.95 25.67
N ILE A 358 11.14 -15.30 25.16
CA ILE A 358 12.21 -14.36 24.80
C ILE A 358 12.49 -14.54 23.31
N SER A 359 12.66 -13.43 22.58
CA SER A 359 13.14 -13.45 21.19
C SER A 359 14.33 -12.51 20.99
N ALA A 360 15.21 -12.84 20.05
CA ALA A 360 16.35 -12.01 19.66
C ALA A 360 16.74 -12.21 18.19
N THR A 361 16.87 -11.12 17.44
CA THR A 361 17.22 -11.14 16.00
C THR A 361 18.59 -10.53 15.78
N ILE A 362 19.50 -11.32 15.21
CA ILE A 362 20.88 -10.94 14.89
C ILE A 362 21.02 -10.75 13.39
N SER A 363 21.41 -9.55 12.95
CA SER A 363 21.70 -9.26 11.54
C SER A 363 22.84 -10.15 10.99
N PRO A 364 22.96 -10.32 9.66
CA PRO A 364 24.07 -11.05 9.06
C PRO A 364 25.46 -10.51 9.43
N SER A 365 25.56 -9.23 9.85
CA SER A 365 26.78 -8.60 10.35
C SER A 365 27.13 -8.93 11.81
N GLY A 366 26.35 -9.77 12.50
CA GLY A 366 26.57 -10.09 13.92
C GLY A 366 26.18 -8.94 14.86
N THR A 367 25.08 -8.24 14.57
CA THR A 367 24.56 -7.15 15.42
C THR A 367 23.12 -7.47 15.84
N LEU A 368 22.81 -7.37 17.13
CA LEU A 368 21.44 -7.49 17.62
C LEU A 368 20.60 -6.32 17.08
N THR A 369 19.62 -6.63 16.26
CA THR A 369 18.69 -5.66 15.66
C THR A 369 17.31 -5.71 16.29
N ALA A 370 16.94 -6.80 16.96
CA ALA A 370 15.73 -6.84 17.78
C ALA A 370 15.93 -7.73 19.02
N TYR A 371 15.28 -7.40 20.13
CA TYR A 371 15.01 -8.35 21.21
C TYR A 371 13.65 -8.03 21.86
N HIS A 372 13.02 -9.03 22.47
CA HIS A 372 11.77 -8.88 23.21
C HIS A 372 11.65 -9.96 24.30
N VAL A 373 10.97 -9.62 25.39
CA VAL A 373 10.67 -10.51 26.52
C VAL A 373 9.20 -10.34 26.89
N GLN A 374 8.37 -11.30 26.50
CA GLN A 374 6.95 -11.35 26.82
C GLN A 374 6.73 -12.27 28.02
N GLU A 375 6.20 -11.75 29.13
CA GLU A 375 5.89 -12.56 30.31
C GLU A 375 4.60 -13.39 30.07
N SER A 376 4.55 -14.60 30.63
CA SER A 376 3.41 -15.52 30.53
C SER A 376 2.19 -14.94 31.24
N LYS A 377 1.01 -15.14 30.66
CA LYS A 377 -0.25 -14.71 31.27
C LYS A 377 -0.58 -15.54 32.51
N ASP A 378 -0.56 -14.90 33.67
CA ASP A 378 -1.42 -15.32 34.78
C ASP A 378 -2.90 -15.12 34.37
N GLU A 379 -3.74 -16.14 34.57
CA GLU A 379 -5.18 -16.09 34.22
C GLU A 379 -5.97 -15.00 34.98
N THR A 380 -5.34 -14.34 35.94
CA THR A 380 -5.91 -13.24 36.73
C THR A 380 -5.59 -11.84 36.16
N SER A 381 -4.68 -11.72 35.17
CA SER A 381 -4.41 -10.44 34.51
C SER A 381 -5.61 -10.01 33.66
N THR A 382 -6.50 -9.24 34.27
CA THR A 382 -7.51 -8.43 33.57
C THR A 382 -6.98 -7.01 33.41
N GLY A 383 -5.74 -6.90 32.89
CA GLY A 383 -5.03 -5.64 32.65
C GLY A 383 -5.82 -4.67 31.78
N SER A 384 -6.40 -3.64 32.42
CA SER A 384 -7.09 -2.58 31.69
C SER A 384 -6.07 -1.74 30.94
N LYS A 385 -6.25 -1.55 29.61
CA LYS A 385 -5.30 -0.83 28.75
C LYS A 385 -5.03 0.59 29.25
N ARG A 386 -3.94 0.73 30.00
CA ARG A 386 -3.40 1.98 30.55
C ARG A 386 -3.17 2.98 29.42
N ALA A 387 -3.75 4.18 29.48
CA ALA A 387 -3.47 5.21 28.49
C ALA A 387 -1.96 5.48 28.33
N THR A 388 -1.50 5.65 27.08
CA THR A 388 -0.14 6.05 26.72
C THR A 388 0.27 7.33 27.45
N ARG A 389 1.51 7.41 27.94
CA ARG A 389 1.99 8.54 28.73
C ARG A 389 3.22 9.18 28.09
N GLU A 390 3.29 10.50 28.20
CA GLU A 390 4.44 11.29 27.74
C GLU A 390 5.75 10.81 28.41
N ASP A 391 5.68 10.35 29.66
CA ASP A 391 6.84 9.84 30.40
C ASP A 391 7.29 8.46 29.94
N ASP A 392 6.38 7.62 29.43
CA ASP A 392 6.73 6.34 28.81
C ASP A 392 7.46 6.60 27.47
N GLN A 393 7.01 7.57 26.69
CA GLN A 393 7.70 8.04 25.49
C GLN A 393 9.09 8.62 25.83
N LYS A 394 9.22 9.46 26.87
CA LYS A 394 10.52 9.97 27.35
C LYS A 394 11.45 8.84 27.77
N LYS A 395 10.91 7.80 28.43
CA LYS A 395 11.67 6.61 28.84
C LYS A 395 12.16 5.81 27.64
N ALA A 396 11.32 5.61 26.62
CA ALA A 396 11.71 4.98 25.36
C ALA A 396 12.79 5.80 24.61
N VAL A 397 12.65 7.12 24.53
CA VAL A 397 13.68 8.02 23.95
C VAL A 397 15.01 7.90 24.71
N THR A 398 14.97 7.94 26.04
CA THR A 398 16.16 7.81 26.91
C THR A 398 16.81 6.43 26.76
N TYR A 399 16.01 5.37 26.63
CA TYR A 399 16.50 4.02 26.39
C TYR A 399 17.24 3.90 25.04
N LEU A 400 16.66 4.47 23.98
CA LEU A 400 17.28 4.47 22.64
C LEU A 400 18.62 5.23 22.61
N GLN A 401 18.77 6.34 23.35
CA GLN A 401 20.00 7.17 23.34
C GLN A 401 21.29 6.36 23.50
N ARG A 402 21.26 5.29 24.31
CA ARG A 402 22.40 4.39 24.52
C ARG A 402 22.84 3.66 23.24
N TYR A 403 21.89 3.24 22.40
CA TYR A 403 22.09 2.34 21.25
C TYR A 403 22.01 3.03 19.88
N LEU A 404 21.58 4.30 19.84
CA LEU A 404 21.60 5.10 18.61
C LEU A 404 23.03 5.30 18.10
N ASP A 405 23.20 5.22 16.78
CA ASP A 405 24.45 5.58 16.08
C ASP A 405 24.81 7.04 16.39
N LYS A 406 26.09 7.35 16.66
CA LYS A 406 26.56 8.70 17.03
C LYS A 406 26.26 9.77 15.98
N LYS A 407 25.96 9.38 14.74
CA LYS A 407 25.51 10.29 13.67
C LYS A 407 24.05 10.72 13.81
N ILE A 408 23.24 10.01 14.60
CA ILE A 408 21.83 10.33 14.82
C ILE A 408 21.74 11.46 15.84
N THR A 409 21.40 12.66 15.37
CA THR A 409 21.33 13.89 16.19
C THR A 409 19.97 14.10 16.84
N ALA A 410 18.92 13.50 16.25
CA ALA A 410 17.56 13.54 16.77
C ALA A 410 16.79 12.28 16.37
N ILE A 411 15.69 12.01 17.08
CA ILE A 411 14.64 11.07 16.66
C ILE A 411 13.29 11.76 16.70
N GLY A 412 12.30 11.23 15.99
CA GLY A 412 10.93 11.76 15.98
C GLY A 412 9.92 10.66 16.16
N TYR A 413 8.83 10.98 16.86
CA TYR A 413 7.77 10.03 17.16
C TYR A 413 6.92 9.73 15.92
N LEU A 414 6.63 8.45 15.68
CA LEU A 414 5.82 7.96 14.56
C LEU A 414 4.44 7.46 15.00
N GLY A 415 4.18 7.40 16.31
CA GLY A 415 2.99 6.80 16.90
C GLY A 415 3.31 5.59 17.79
N SER A 416 2.25 5.01 18.35
CA SER A 416 2.34 3.83 19.24
C SER A 416 1.25 2.83 18.89
N SER A 417 1.60 1.54 18.90
CA SER A 417 0.64 0.44 18.80
C SER A 417 0.56 -0.34 20.12
N TRP A 418 -0.55 -1.05 20.29
CA TRP A 418 -0.72 -2.04 21.34
C TRP A 418 -0.67 -3.42 20.73
N ASP A 419 0.06 -4.33 21.35
CA ASP A 419 -0.25 -5.76 21.26
C ASP A 419 -0.54 -6.28 22.66
N GLU A 420 -1.62 -7.07 22.78
CA GLU A 420 -2.22 -7.56 24.03
C GLU A 420 -2.18 -6.56 25.21
N GLU A 421 -1.12 -6.61 26.04
CA GLU A 421 -0.89 -5.82 27.26
C GLU A 421 0.27 -4.81 27.16
N GLU A 422 1.04 -4.81 26.08
CA GLU A 422 2.24 -4.00 25.90
C GLU A 422 2.03 -2.80 24.96
N ILE A 423 2.90 -1.80 25.09
CA ILE A 423 2.92 -0.61 24.24
C ILE A 423 4.23 -0.55 23.45
N HIS A 424 4.13 -0.55 22.12
CA HIS A 424 5.27 -0.30 21.24
C HIS A 424 5.31 1.18 20.86
N TYR A 425 6.40 1.87 21.17
CA TYR A 425 6.62 3.26 20.78
C TYR A 425 7.54 3.34 19.55
N GLY A 426 7.00 3.82 18.42
CA GLY A 426 7.72 3.92 17.15
C GLY A 426 8.40 5.28 16.96
N PHE A 427 9.64 5.25 16.46
CA PHE A 427 10.45 6.44 16.19
C PHE A 427 11.18 6.36 14.85
N GLY A 428 11.34 7.49 14.16
CA GLY A 428 12.22 7.66 12.99
C GLY A 428 13.47 8.46 13.38
N ALA A 429 14.61 8.23 12.71
CA ALA A 429 15.87 8.91 13.02
C ALA A 429 16.19 10.09 12.10
N PHE A 430 16.96 11.06 12.59
CA PHE A 430 17.50 12.19 11.84
C PHE A 430 19.03 12.26 11.92
N VAL A 431 19.67 12.76 10.86
CA VAL A 431 21.08 13.18 10.84
C VAL A 431 21.10 14.64 10.41
N ASP A 432 21.76 15.51 11.19
CA ASP A 432 21.87 16.95 10.92
C ASP A 432 20.52 17.65 10.63
N GLY A 433 19.47 17.20 11.32
CA GLY A 433 18.09 17.68 11.16
C GLY A 433 17.32 17.12 9.96
N ILE A 434 17.93 16.25 9.15
CA ILE A 434 17.34 15.62 7.96
C ILE A 434 16.87 14.20 8.30
N PRO A 435 15.61 13.82 8.02
CA PRO A 435 15.08 12.50 8.38
C PRO A 435 15.66 11.38 7.51
N ILE A 436 15.94 10.22 8.13
CA ILE A 436 16.31 8.98 7.46
C ILE A 436 15.05 8.17 7.15
N LYS A 437 14.51 8.30 5.93
CA LYS A 437 13.39 7.45 5.50
C LYS A 437 13.84 5.99 5.42
N GLY A 438 13.07 5.12 6.08
CA GLY A 438 13.33 3.67 6.12
C GLY A 438 14.27 3.21 7.23
N ARG A 439 14.61 4.05 8.22
CA ARG A 439 15.25 3.61 9.47
C ARG A 439 14.39 3.98 10.66
N THR A 440 13.70 2.98 11.19
CA THR A 440 12.79 3.13 12.31
C THR A 440 13.25 2.32 13.51
N TYR A 441 12.87 2.79 14.68
CA TYR A 441 13.16 2.20 15.98
C TYR A 441 11.85 1.93 16.68
N SER A 442 11.72 0.78 17.33
CA SER A 442 10.62 0.47 18.24
C SER A 442 11.18 0.21 19.64
N VAL A 443 10.44 0.60 20.68
CA VAL A 443 10.70 0.20 22.06
C VAL A 443 9.41 -0.32 22.65
N THR A 444 9.42 -1.54 23.17
CA THR A 444 8.27 -2.17 23.83
C THR A 444 8.34 -1.94 25.33
N LEU A 445 7.25 -1.46 25.93
CA LEU A 445 7.07 -1.28 27.36
C LEU A 445 5.88 -2.11 27.87
N ASP A 446 6.03 -2.70 29.05
CA ASP A 446 4.94 -3.38 29.77
C ASP A 446 3.92 -2.39 30.38
N GLN A 447 2.87 -2.91 31.02
CA GLN A 447 1.86 -2.12 31.73
C GLN A 447 2.45 -1.24 32.86
N ASN A 448 3.60 -1.61 33.42
CA ASN A 448 4.31 -0.85 34.46
C ASN A 448 5.17 0.29 33.86
N GLY A 449 5.54 0.17 32.58
CA GLY A 449 6.48 1.02 31.86
C GLY A 449 7.93 0.52 31.92
N LYS A 450 8.19 -0.73 32.32
CA LYS A 450 9.49 -1.43 32.17
C LYS A 450 9.71 -1.70 30.68
N VAL A 451 10.94 -1.49 30.20
CA VAL A 451 11.29 -1.81 28.80
C VAL A 451 11.48 -3.32 28.67
N THR A 452 10.67 -3.96 27.83
CA THR A 452 10.67 -5.40 27.56
C THR A 452 11.30 -5.76 26.22
N GLY A 453 11.39 -4.80 25.29
CA GLY A 453 11.97 -5.05 23.97
C GLY A 453 12.40 -3.79 23.22
N MET A 454 13.16 -4.00 22.15
CA MET A 454 13.60 -2.98 21.20
C MET A 454 13.77 -3.60 19.81
N GLU A 455 13.39 -2.87 18.76
CA GLU A 455 13.63 -3.23 17.36
C GLU A 455 14.30 -2.07 16.60
N VAL A 456 15.19 -2.39 15.65
CA VAL A 456 15.80 -1.47 14.70
C VAL A 456 15.54 -1.97 13.27
N ALA A 457 14.44 -1.50 12.66
CA ALA A 457 14.05 -1.90 11.32
C ALA A 457 14.73 -1.03 10.23
N LYS A 458 15.12 -1.69 9.13
CA LYS A 458 15.60 -1.04 7.90
C LYS A 458 14.69 -1.40 6.74
N THR A 459 13.73 -0.53 6.42
CA THR A 459 12.70 -0.76 5.42
C THR A 459 13.01 -0.01 4.12
N ALA A 460 13.24 -0.75 3.04
CA ALA A 460 13.21 -0.18 1.69
C ALA A 460 11.75 -0.15 1.20
N SER A 461 11.27 1.03 0.78
CA SER A 461 9.94 1.10 0.15
C SER A 461 9.96 0.39 -1.19
N LYS A 462 8.96 -0.46 -1.44
CA LYS A 462 8.76 -1.12 -2.74
C LYS A 462 8.56 -0.11 -3.86
N ASN A 463 7.86 0.99 -3.54
CA ASN A 463 7.69 2.17 -4.38
C ASN A 463 8.33 3.35 -3.63
N PRO A 464 9.59 3.74 -3.92
CA PRO A 464 10.11 5.01 -3.43
C PRO A 464 9.28 6.16 -4.04
N PRO A 465 9.03 7.26 -3.30
CA PRO A 465 8.46 8.45 -3.91
C PRO A 465 9.49 9.06 -4.87
N LEU A 466 9.00 9.94 -5.74
CA LEU A 466 9.81 10.70 -6.70
C LEU A 466 10.96 11.43 -5.98
N SER A 467 12.20 11.21 -6.43
CA SER A 467 13.40 11.71 -5.75
C SER A 467 14.46 12.25 -6.71
N PHE A 468 15.06 13.38 -6.36
CA PHE A 468 15.99 14.14 -7.21
C PHE A 468 17.39 14.23 -6.57
N GLU A 469 18.43 14.03 -7.37
CA GLU A 469 19.85 14.15 -6.97
C GLU A 469 20.39 15.57 -7.20
N ALA A 470 19.65 16.57 -6.71
CA ALA A 470 19.97 17.97 -6.85
C ALA A 470 20.88 18.51 -5.73
N THR A 471 21.60 19.60 -6.01
CA THR A 471 22.45 20.31 -5.03
C THR A 471 21.67 21.20 -4.06
N SER A 472 20.45 21.63 -4.42
CA SER A 472 19.56 22.43 -3.57
C SER A 472 18.08 22.08 -3.80
N ARG A 473 17.20 22.56 -2.91
CA ARG A 473 15.75 22.35 -3.02
C ARG A 473 15.17 23.04 -4.26
N GLU A 474 15.69 24.22 -4.58
CA GLU A 474 15.29 25.06 -5.71
C GLU A 474 15.65 24.39 -7.04
N ALA A 475 16.82 23.74 -7.10
CA ALA A 475 17.22 22.92 -8.24
C ALA A 475 16.30 21.70 -8.40
N ALA A 476 16.00 20.96 -7.32
CA ALA A 476 15.05 19.83 -7.36
C ALA A 476 13.64 20.26 -7.78
N ILE A 477 13.17 21.43 -7.31
CA ILE A 477 11.88 22.02 -7.70
C ILE A 477 11.89 22.41 -9.18
N SER A 478 12.95 23.06 -9.67
CA SER A 478 13.06 23.41 -11.09
C SER A 478 13.11 22.17 -12.00
N GLU A 479 13.75 21.09 -11.54
CA GLU A 479 13.78 19.81 -12.25
C GLU A 479 12.38 19.17 -12.27
N TYR A 480 11.70 19.09 -11.11
CA TYR A 480 10.33 18.59 -11.01
C TYR A 480 9.35 19.34 -11.95
N LEU A 481 9.39 20.68 -11.91
CA LEU A 481 8.52 21.56 -12.70
C LEU A 481 8.81 21.53 -14.21
N THR A 482 9.93 20.94 -14.65
CA THR A 482 10.27 20.81 -16.08
C THR A 482 10.07 19.39 -16.61
N GLN A 483 10.17 18.36 -15.76
CA GLN A 483 10.00 16.96 -16.15
C GLN A 483 8.57 16.43 -16.03
N HIS A 484 7.71 17.06 -15.22
CA HIS A 484 6.38 16.54 -14.91
C HIS A 484 5.24 17.47 -15.32
N LYS A 485 4.04 16.89 -15.36
CA LYS A 485 2.75 17.53 -15.60
C LYS A 485 1.72 16.96 -14.65
N LEU A 486 0.59 17.64 -14.48
CA LEU A 486 -0.52 17.10 -13.70
C LEU A 486 -1.68 16.70 -14.61
N GLU A 487 -2.42 15.71 -14.16
CA GLU A 487 -3.71 15.36 -14.75
C GLU A 487 -4.81 15.76 -13.79
N LEU A 488 -5.77 16.55 -14.26
CA LEU A 488 -7.02 16.79 -13.56
C LEU A 488 -7.88 15.54 -13.72
N VAL A 489 -8.30 14.92 -12.61
CA VAL A 489 -9.08 13.69 -12.59
C VAL A 489 -10.18 13.76 -11.54
N TYR A 490 -11.24 12.97 -11.70
CA TYR A 490 -12.11 12.61 -10.58
C TYR A 490 -11.58 11.36 -9.87
N ILE A 491 -11.65 11.37 -8.53
CA ILE A 491 -11.49 10.19 -7.69
C ILE A 491 -12.71 10.01 -6.78
N TRP A 492 -13.00 8.76 -6.41
CA TRP A 492 -13.88 8.48 -5.28
C TRP A 492 -13.03 8.23 -4.03
N PRO A 493 -13.09 9.09 -2.99
CA PRO A 493 -12.31 8.86 -1.77
C PRO A 493 -12.77 7.56 -1.09
N LYS A 494 -11.83 6.63 -0.86
CA LYS A 494 -12.09 5.41 -0.10
C LYS A 494 -12.29 5.78 1.36
N LYS A 495 -13.50 5.59 1.89
CA LYS A 495 -13.76 5.72 3.32
C LYS A 495 -12.83 4.79 4.11
N THR A 496 -11.99 5.37 4.95
CA THR A 496 -11.45 4.66 6.12
C THR A 496 -12.56 4.57 7.16
N SER A 497 -12.42 3.67 8.14
CA SER A 497 -13.38 3.48 9.23
C SER A 497 -13.64 4.74 10.07
N ASP A 498 -12.64 5.61 10.15
CA ASP A 498 -12.56 6.68 11.15
C ASP A 498 -12.81 8.07 10.57
N ASP A 499 -12.70 8.25 9.24
CA ASP A 499 -12.86 9.55 8.59
C ASP A 499 -14.34 9.91 8.33
N LYS A 500 -14.95 10.47 9.36
CA LYS A 500 -16.32 11.01 9.37
C LYS A 500 -16.54 12.18 8.38
N ASN A 501 -15.48 12.75 7.80
CA ASN A 501 -15.57 13.85 6.84
C ASN A 501 -15.49 13.37 5.37
N THR A 502 -15.30 12.07 5.11
CA THR A 502 -15.36 11.52 3.74
C THR A 502 -16.75 11.67 3.12
N THR A 503 -16.90 12.65 2.24
CA THR A 503 -18.12 12.88 1.46
C THR A 503 -18.48 11.67 0.58
N ASP A 504 -19.75 11.26 0.55
CA ASP A 504 -20.27 10.26 -0.40
C ASP A 504 -20.42 10.80 -1.85
N ALA A 505 -19.48 11.66 -2.24
CA ALA A 505 -19.38 12.33 -3.52
C ALA A 505 -17.94 12.22 -4.06
N PRO A 506 -17.77 12.11 -5.38
CA PRO A 506 -16.46 12.13 -6.03
C PRO A 506 -15.80 13.50 -5.90
N GLN A 507 -14.49 13.50 -5.67
CA GLN A 507 -13.67 14.70 -5.56
C GLN A 507 -12.93 14.97 -6.87
N LEU A 508 -12.74 16.24 -7.20
CA LEU A 508 -11.99 16.70 -8.37
C LEU A 508 -10.58 17.07 -7.91
N VAL A 509 -9.57 16.41 -8.46
CA VAL A 509 -8.20 16.46 -7.93
C VAL A 509 -7.17 16.57 -9.04
N TYR A 510 -6.02 17.14 -8.73
CA TYR A 510 -4.81 16.97 -9.50
C TYR A 510 -4.02 15.75 -8.98
N GLN A 511 -3.53 14.94 -9.91
CA GLN A 511 -2.54 13.89 -9.68
C GLN A 511 -1.34 14.09 -10.62
N GLN A 512 -0.21 13.45 -10.35
CA GLN A 512 0.92 13.41 -11.28
C GLN A 512 0.58 12.55 -12.51
N LYS A 513 1.17 12.88 -13.67
CA LYS A 513 1.05 12.12 -14.92
C LYS A 513 2.36 11.43 -15.33
#